data_AF-A0A7L3V1L3-F1
#
_entry.id   AF-A0A7L3V1L3-F1
#
_cell.length_a   1.000
_cell.length_b   1.000
_cell.length_c   1.000
_cell.angle_alpha   90.00
_cell.angle_beta   90.00
_cell.angle_gamma   90.00
#
_symmetry.space_group_name_H-M   'P 1'
#
loop_
_entity.id
_entity.type
_entity.pdbx_description
1 polymer ?
#
loop_
_entity_poly.entity_id
_entity_poly.type
_entity_poly.pdbx_seq_one_letter_code
_entity_poly.pdbx_strand_id
1 'polypeptide(L)'
;YENKYVKFFRSKPELPPGLNPEPAPSPPGRGTPGRPEGGCDPSPTLSKSARRNLKRKEKRKQQQEKDRENHGDGLSQELEKIGLGGGGGGGDSDNGGGGTAGGEKNRGRRMKSLRKKLRQVQELQLRLERGALPEPSREQLEKLGRRRALEEELRALELDS
;
A
#
# COMPACT_ATOMS: atom_id res chain seq x y z
N TYR A 1 10.05 -36.42 -29.41
CA TYR A 1 10.02 -35.58 -28.20
C TYR A 1 10.43 -34.18 -28.60
N GLU A 2 9.52 -33.21 -28.65
CA GLU A 2 9.86 -31.87 -29.14
C GLU A 2 10.46 -31.02 -28.01
N ASN A 3 11.62 -30.44 -28.26
CA ASN A 3 12.43 -29.74 -27.27
C ASN A 3 11.67 -28.52 -26.72
N LYS A 4 11.64 -28.34 -25.40
CA LYS A 4 10.83 -27.30 -24.72
C LYS A 4 11.15 -25.89 -25.24
N TYR A 5 12.40 -25.66 -25.65
CA TYR A 5 12.85 -24.39 -26.19
C TYR A 5 12.23 -24.04 -27.54
N VAL A 6 11.84 -25.01 -28.36
CA VAL A 6 11.22 -24.77 -29.67
C VAL A 6 9.77 -24.29 -29.53
N LYS A 7 9.07 -24.72 -28.47
CA LYS A 7 7.67 -24.31 -28.20
C LYS A 7 7.54 -22.82 -27.93
N PHE A 8 8.52 -22.21 -27.25
CA PHE A 8 8.52 -20.77 -26.97
C PHE A 8 8.66 -19.91 -28.22
N PHE A 9 9.37 -20.40 -29.25
CA PHE A 9 9.49 -19.66 -30.51
C PHE A 9 8.22 -19.76 -31.35
N ARG A 10 7.52 -20.90 -31.30
CA ARG A 10 6.23 -21.10 -32.01
C ARG A 10 5.04 -20.44 -31.32
N SER A 11 5.12 -20.15 -30.03
CA SER A 11 4.04 -19.52 -29.26
C SER A 11 4.30 -18.05 -28.94
N LYS A 12 5.24 -17.38 -29.61
CA LYS A 12 5.41 -15.94 -29.42
C LYS A 12 4.16 -15.25 -29.96
N PRO A 13 3.44 -14.46 -29.13
CA PRO A 13 2.32 -13.69 -29.63
C PRO A 13 2.86 -12.71 -30.67
N GLU A 14 2.29 -12.78 -31.87
CA GLU A 14 2.66 -11.92 -33.01
C GLU A 14 2.43 -10.45 -32.69
N LEU A 15 1.44 -10.17 -31.84
CA LEU A 15 1.03 -8.82 -31.47
C LEU A 15 1.43 -8.51 -30.02
N PRO A 16 1.85 -7.27 -29.74
CA PRO A 16 2.19 -6.85 -28.39
C PRO A 16 0.97 -6.96 -27.46
N PRO A 17 1.18 -7.18 -26.15
CA PRO A 17 0.11 -7.21 -25.17
C PRO A 17 -0.75 -5.95 -25.27
N GLY A 18 -2.05 -6.10 -25.56
CA GLY A 18 -2.99 -4.98 -25.69
C GLY A 18 -3.40 -4.62 -27.11
N LEU A 19 -2.76 -5.18 -28.15
CA LEU A 19 -3.24 -5.11 -29.52
C LEU A 19 -3.94 -6.43 -29.87
N ASN A 20 -5.27 -6.40 -29.99
CA ASN A 20 -6.01 -7.54 -30.51
C ASN A 20 -5.77 -7.64 -32.03
N PRO A 21 -5.72 -8.85 -32.61
CA PRO A 21 -5.73 -8.99 -34.05
C PRO A 21 -7.00 -8.33 -34.60
N GLU A 22 -6.83 -7.45 -35.58
CA GLU A 22 -7.95 -6.94 -36.37
C GLU A 22 -8.75 -8.14 -36.91
N PRO A 23 -10.09 -8.11 -36.88
CA PRO A 23 -10.89 -9.21 -37.40
C PRO A 23 -10.70 -9.32 -38.91
N ALA A 24 -9.73 -10.13 -39.34
CA ALA A 24 -9.70 -10.63 -40.71
C ALA A 24 -11.01 -11.40 -40.97
N PRO A 25 -11.65 -11.25 -42.15
CA PRO A 25 -12.86 -11.97 -42.49
C PRO A 25 -12.59 -13.48 -42.43
N SER A 26 -13.26 -14.17 -41.52
CA SER A 26 -13.10 -15.61 -41.30
C SER A 26 -13.63 -16.41 -42.50
N PRO A 27 -12.89 -17.40 -43.05
CA PRO A 27 -13.51 -18.47 -43.80
C PRO A 27 -14.28 -19.40 -42.85
N PRO A 28 -15.43 -19.94 -43.26
CA PRO A 28 -16.27 -20.73 -42.38
C PRO A 28 -15.68 -22.13 -42.20
N GLY A 29 -15.41 -22.50 -40.95
CA GLY A 29 -15.29 -23.90 -40.56
C GLY A 29 -13.95 -24.29 -39.97
N ARG A 30 -13.81 -24.18 -38.65
CA ARG A 30 -13.45 -25.31 -37.78
C ARG A 30 -13.46 -24.86 -36.32
N GLY A 31 -14.39 -25.43 -35.56
CA GLY A 31 -14.37 -25.32 -34.10
C GLY A 31 -13.24 -26.13 -33.50
N THR A 32 -12.75 -25.66 -32.36
CA THR A 32 -12.07 -26.49 -31.36
C THR A 32 -12.72 -26.26 -29.99
N PRO A 33 -13.09 -27.34 -29.26
CA PRO A 33 -13.80 -27.27 -27.99
C PRO A 33 -12.80 -27.06 -26.84
N GLY A 34 -13.16 -26.22 -25.87
CA GLY A 34 -12.30 -25.99 -24.70
C GLY A 34 -12.57 -24.71 -23.91
N ARG A 35 -13.55 -23.89 -24.31
CA ARG A 35 -14.05 -22.78 -23.50
C ARG A 35 -15.18 -23.32 -22.61
N PRO A 36 -15.05 -23.36 -21.27
CA PRO A 36 -16.24 -23.45 -20.43
C PRO A 36 -16.95 -22.11 -20.54
N GLU A 37 -17.89 -22.05 -21.48
CA GLU A 37 -19.13 -21.27 -21.37
C GLU A 37 -19.82 -21.73 -20.08
N GLY A 38 -19.61 -20.98 -18.99
CA GLY A 38 -20.45 -21.02 -17.80
C GLY A 38 -21.18 -19.69 -17.73
N GLY A 39 -22.37 -19.66 -18.31
CA GLY A 39 -23.24 -18.49 -18.29
C GLY A 39 -23.87 -18.20 -16.93
N CYS A 40 -24.59 -17.08 -16.91
CA CYS A 40 -25.51 -16.57 -15.88
C CYS A 40 -24.90 -15.73 -14.74
N ASP A 41 -24.89 -14.40 -14.92
CA ASP A 41 -25.73 -13.43 -14.17
C ASP A 41 -25.37 -11.99 -14.62
N PRO A 42 -26.32 -11.06 -14.89
CA PRO A 42 -26.02 -9.64 -15.07
C PRO A 42 -25.83 -8.96 -13.70
N SER A 43 -24.91 -9.49 -12.91
CA SER A 43 -24.42 -8.85 -11.68
C SER A 43 -22.93 -8.57 -11.89
N PRO A 44 -22.40 -7.42 -11.41
CA PRO A 44 -21.08 -6.94 -11.79
C PRO A 44 -20.05 -8.01 -11.41
N THR A 45 -19.58 -8.76 -12.41
CA THR A 45 -18.77 -9.96 -12.20
C THR A 45 -17.37 -9.52 -11.78
N LEU A 46 -17.24 -9.25 -10.48
CA LEU A 46 -15.98 -8.95 -9.84
C LEU A 46 -14.94 -9.99 -10.28
N SER A 47 -13.80 -9.49 -10.75
CA SER A 47 -12.66 -10.30 -11.20
C SER A 47 -12.31 -11.39 -10.18
N LYS A 48 -11.70 -12.50 -10.62
CA LYS A 48 -11.26 -13.60 -9.71
C LYS A 48 -10.51 -13.08 -8.47
N SER A 49 -9.66 -12.06 -8.65
CA SER A 49 -8.93 -11.38 -7.58
C SER A 49 -9.84 -10.58 -6.63
N ALA A 50 -10.86 -9.90 -7.16
CA ALA A 50 -11.82 -9.15 -6.37
C ALA A 50 -12.68 -10.10 -5.50
N ARG A 51 -13.11 -11.25 -6.03
CA ARG A 51 -13.80 -12.29 -5.26
C ARG A 51 -12.92 -12.85 -4.12
N ARG A 52 -11.64 -13.14 -4.40
CA ARG A 52 -10.69 -13.61 -3.38
C ARG A 52 -10.46 -12.58 -2.29
N ASN A 53 -10.33 -11.30 -2.65
CA ASN A 53 -10.14 -10.22 -1.68
C ASN A 53 -11.38 -10.01 -0.80
N LEU A 54 -12.58 -10.07 -1.38
CA LEU A 54 -13.83 -9.94 -0.62
C LEU A 54 -13.95 -11.04 0.44
N LYS A 55 -13.66 -12.30 0.06
CA LYS A 55 -13.65 -13.45 0.98
C LYS A 55 -12.61 -13.30 2.09
N ARG A 56 -11.44 -12.73 1.79
CA ARG A 56 -10.40 -12.44 2.80
C ARG A 56 -10.84 -11.32 3.76
N LYS A 57 -11.50 -10.28 3.24
CA LYS A 57 -12.02 -9.16 4.04
C LYS A 57 -13.16 -9.62 4.95
N GLU A 58 -14.04 -10.49 4.46
CA GLU A 58 -15.13 -11.10 5.23
C GLU A 58 -14.61 -12.01 6.35
N LYS A 59 -13.62 -12.88 6.08
CA LYS A 59 -12.98 -13.70 7.12
C LYS A 59 -12.33 -12.85 8.22
N ARG A 60 -11.70 -11.73 7.85
CA ARG A 60 -11.10 -10.78 8.81
C ARG A 60 -12.18 -10.12 9.68
N LYS A 61 -13.35 -9.81 9.11
CA LYS A 61 -14.47 -9.22 9.85
C LYS A 61 -15.07 -10.19 10.88
N GLN A 62 -15.27 -11.46 10.50
CA GLN A 62 -15.74 -12.49 11.46
C GLN A 62 -14.75 -12.73 12.60
N GLN A 63 -13.45 -12.63 12.32
CA GLN A 63 -12.42 -12.72 13.37
C GLN A 63 -12.47 -11.50 14.29
N GLN A 64 -12.63 -10.29 13.73
CA GLN A 64 -12.85 -9.09 14.53
C GLN A 64 -14.12 -9.14 15.37
N GLU A 65 -15.24 -9.65 14.87
CA GLU A 65 -16.48 -9.76 15.66
C GLU A 65 -16.32 -10.74 16.82
N LYS A 66 -15.67 -11.89 16.61
CA LYS A 66 -15.34 -12.83 17.70
C LYS A 66 -14.38 -12.24 18.73
N ASP A 67 -13.36 -11.52 18.27
CA ASP A 67 -12.44 -10.81 19.18
C ASP A 67 -13.16 -9.67 19.92
N ARG A 68 -14.17 -9.04 19.31
CA ARG A 68 -14.94 -7.95 19.92
C ARG A 68 -15.93 -8.45 20.98
N GLU A 69 -16.53 -9.62 20.80
CA GLU A 69 -17.37 -10.25 21.84
C GLU A 69 -16.55 -10.73 23.05
N ASN A 70 -15.32 -11.23 22.83
CA ASN A 70 -14.45 -11.68 23.92
C ASN A 70 -13.60 -10.58 24.57
N HIS A 71 -13.40 -9.45 23.91
CA HIS A 71 -12.39 -8.44 24.30
C HIS A 71 -12.94 -7.00 24.35
N GLY A 72 -14.24 -6.80 24.12
CA GLY A 72 -14.88 -5.49 24.08
C GLY A 72 -14.76 -4.68 25.37
N ASP A 73 -14.72 -5.34 26.52
CA ASP A 73 -14.59 -4.68 27.83
C ASP A 73 -13.14 -4.35 28.20
N GLY A 74 -12.16 -5.07 27.65
CA GLY A 74 -10.73 -4.84 27.91
C GLY A 74 -10.18 -3.62 27.15
N LEU A 75 -10.61 -3.44 25.90
CA LEU A 75 -10.13 -2.34 25.04
C LEU A 75 -10.60 -0.97 25.53
N SER A 76 -11.80 -0.88 26.13
CA SER A 76 -12.31 0.37 26.72
C SER A 76 -11.48 0.78 27.93
N GLN A 77 -11.09 -0.17 28.79
CA GLN A 77 -10.21 0.09 29.94
C GLN A 77 -8.77 0.40 29.51
N GLU A 78 -8.29 -0.23 28.43
CA GLU A 78 -6.97 0.07 27.87
C GLU A 78 -6.93 1.46 27.23
N LEU A 79 -7.99 1.88 26.55
CA LEU A 79 -8.13 3.25 26.03
C LEU A 79 -8.21 4.29 27.16
N GLU A 80 -8.92 4.01 28.26
CA GLU A 80 -8.93 4.90 29.43
C GLU A 80 -7.55 5.00 30.10
N LYS A 81 -6.78 3.91 30.15
CA LYS A 81 -5.39 3.94 30.67
C LYS A 81 -4.40 4.65 29.76
N ILE A 82 -4.66 4.70 28.46
CA ILE A 82 -3.84 5.44 27.48
C ILE A 82 -4.18 6.95 27.48
N GLY A 83 -5.32 7.35 28.06
CA GLY A 83 -5.86 8.72 28.04
C GLY A 83 -5.18 9.78 28.91
N LEU A 84 -4.08 9.49 29.60
CA LEU A 84 -3.39 10.44 30.51
C LEU A 84 -1.94 10.78 30.09
N GLY A 85 -1.58 10.54 28.82
CA GLY A 85 -0.31 10.98 28.25
C GLY A 85 -0.52 11.61 26.87
N GLY A 86 -0.70 12.92 26.82
CA GLY A 86 -0.84 13.67 25.57
C GLY A 86 0.36 13.44 24.64
N GLY A 87 0.09 12.95 23.43
CA GLY A 87 1.10 12.78 22.39
C GLY A 87 0.73 11.67 21.41
N GLY A 88 -0.07 12.01 20.41
CA GLY A 88 -0.47 11.06 19.37
C GLY A 88 0.71 10.54 18.54
N GLY A 89 0.69 9.25 18.23
CA GLY A 89 1.43 8.71 17.10
C GLY A 89 2.02 7.31 17.30
N GLY A 90 1.21 6.28 17.00
CA GLY A 90 1.69 5.03 16.40
C GLY A 90 2.33 4.03 17.37
N GLY A 91 1.63 2.91 17.57
CA GLY A 91 2.11 1.79 18.38
C GLY A 91 3.45 1.23 17.88
N ASP A 92 4.34 1.02 18.84
CA ASP A 92 5.38 0.01 18.79
C ASP A 92 5.41 -0.60 20.20
N SER A 93 4.65 -1.69 20.37
CA SER A 93 4.85 -2.60 21.50
C SER A 93 6.11 -3.40 21.21
N ASP A 94 7.25 -2.94 21.72
CA ASP A 94 8.38 -3.82 22.01
C ASP A 94 8.89 -3.51 23.42
N ASN A 95 8.48 -4.37 24.34
CA ASN A 95 9.01 -4.46 25.69
C ASN A 95 10.33 -5.25 25.61
N GLY A 96 11.46 -4.56 25.79
CA GLY A 96 12.76 -5.23 25.79
C GLY A 96 13.90 -4.29 26.15
N GLY A 97 14.22 -4.21 27.44
CA GLY A 97 15.34 -3.42 27.94
C GLY A 97 16.70 -3.81 27.36
N GLY A 98 17.62 -2.85 27.40
CA GLY A 98 19.07 -3.08 27.36
C GLY A 98 19.71 -3.07 25.97
N GLY A 99 20.30 -1.92 25.60
CA GLY A 99 21.29 -1.86 24.52
C GLY A 99 21.35 -0.48 23.87
N THR A 100 22.27 0.37 24.33
CA THR A 100 22.63 1.66 23.70
C THR A 100 22.83 1.54 22.18
N ALA A 101 23.36 0.41 21.70
CA ALA A 101 23.57 0.13 20.27
C ALA A 101 22.29 -0.11 19.44
N GLY A 102 21.17 -0.54 20.06
CA GLY A 102 19.88 -0.71 19.39
C GLY A 102 19.16 0.62 19.20
N GLY A 103 19.26 1.50 20.21
CA GLY A 103 18.75 2.87 20.17
C GLY A 103 19.41 3.70 19.08
N GLU A 104 20.73 3.63 18.93
CA GLU A 104 21.47 4.35 17.89
C GLU A 104 21.10 3.91 16.46
N LYS A 105 20.91 2.60 16.24
CA LYS A 105 20.47 2.09 14.93
C LYS A 105 19.06 2.55 14.58
N ASN A 106 18.14 2.54 15.55
CA ASN A 106 16.78 3.04 15.37
C ASN A 106 16.76 4.57 15.14
N ARG A 107 17.58 5.31 15.88
CA ARG A 107 17.78 6.75 15.69
C ARG A 107 18.34 7.09 14.32
N GLY A 108 19.38 6.40 13.87
CA GLY A 108 19.96 6.61 12.55
C GLY A 108 18.96 6.36 11.41
N ARG A 109 18.06 5.38 11.58
CA ARG A 109 16.94 5.15 10.66
C ARG A 109 15.93 6.31 10.70
N ARG A 110 15.59 6.79 11.90
CA ARG A 110 14.65 7.90 12.11
C ARG A 110 15.17 9.21 11.51
N MET A 111 16.43 9.55 11.76
CA MET A 111 17.11 10.72 11.19
C MET A 111 17.14 10.67 9.65
N LYS A 112 17.47 9.50 9.05
CA LYS A 112 17.40 9.31 7.59
C LYS A 112 15.98 9.47 7.04
N SER A 113 14.97 9.01 7.77
CA SER A 113 13.56 9.15 7.40
C SER A 113 13.12 10.61 7.42
N LEU A 114 13.45 11.35 8.49
CA LEU A 114 13.14 12.78 8.61
C LEU A 114 13.81 13.60 7.51
N ARG A 115 15.09 13.35 7.22
CA ARG A 115 15.80 14.00 6.08
C ARG A 115 15.11 13.72 4.74
N LYS A 116 14.60 12.51 4.52
CA LYS A 116 13.83 12.18 3.31
C LYS A 116 12.51 12.95 3.23
N LYS A 117 11.76 13.01 4.34
CA LYS A 117 10.51 13.79 4.42
C LYS A 117 10.77 15.27 4.16
N LEU A 118 11.85 15.82 4.72
CA LEU A 118 12.24 17.22 4.52
C LEU A 118 12.51 17.53 3.05
N ARG A 119 13.25 16.65 2.35
CA ARG A 119 13.49 16.81 0.90
C ARG A 119 12.21 16.75 0.08
N GLN A 120 11.29 15.85 0.40
CA GLN A 120 9.99 15.76 -0.29
C GLN A 120 9.16 17.03 -0.10
N VAL A 121 9.18 17.60 1.11
CA VAL A 121 8.50 18.85 1.43
C VAL A 121 9.13 20.02 0.66
N GLN A 122 10.46 20.11 0.59
CA GLN A 122 11.17 21.12 -0.20
C GLN A 122 10.89 21.01 -1.70
N GLU A 123 10.86 19.79 -2.25
CA GLU A 123 10.48 19.58 -3.65
C GLU A 123 9.03 20.00 -3.91
N LEU A 124 8.12 19.73 -2.97
CA LEU A 124 6.74 20.20 -3.01
C LEU A 124 6.67 21.74 -3.05
N GLN A 125 7.47 22.43 -2.21
CA GLN A 125 7.57 23.89 -2.23
C GLN A 125 8.09 24.41 -3.57
N LEU A 126 9.19 23.85 -4.07
CA LEU A 126 9.77 24.26 -5.35
C LEU A 126 8.79 24.07 -6.52
N ARG A 127 8.01 22.99 -6.52
CA ARG A 127 6.98 22.75 -7.55
C ARG A 127 5.83 23.76 -7.47
N LEU A 128 5.47 24.22 -6.27
CA LEU A 128 4.49 25.29 -6.09
C LEU A 128 5.04 26.64 -6.55
N GLU A 129 6.27 26.97 -6.16
CA GLU A 129 6.96 28.21 -6.58
C GLU A 129 7.15 28.28 -8.10
N ARG A 130 7.46 27.14 -8.73
CA ARG A 130 7.57 27.02 -10.20
C ARG A 130 6.19 27.09 -10.90
N GLY A 131 5.09 27.11 -10.16
CA GLY A 131 3.74 27.08 -10.72
C GLY A 131 3.38 25.75 -11.39
N ALA A 132 4.14 24.67 -11.13
CA ALA A 132 3.84 23.34 -11.64
C ALA A 132 2.63 22.70 -10.93
N LEU A 133 2.24 23.25 -9.78
CA LEU A 133 1.03 22.91 -9.03
C LEU A 133 0.22 24.21 -8.82
N PRO A 134 -0.74 24.54 -9.70
CA PRO A 134 -1.50 25.79 -9.60
C PRO A 134 -2.44 25.83 -8.39
N GLU A 135 -2.97 24.67 -7.98
CA GLU A 135 -3.77 24.53 -6.75
C GLU A 135 -3.17 23.44 -5.85
N PRO A 136 -2.50 23.82 -4.73
CA PRO A 136 -2.05 22.84 -3.76
C PRO A 136 -3.23 22.14 -3.09
N SER A 137 -3.23 20.81 -3.10
CA SER A 137 -4.19 19.99 -2.35
C SER A 137 -4.08 20.25 -0.84
N ARG A 138 -5.18 20.08 -0.09
CA ARG A 138 -5.19 20.20 1.38
C ARG A 138 -4.11 19.35 2.05
N GLU A 139 -3.89 18.12 1.58
CA GLU A 139 -2.81 17.27 2.07
C GLU A 139 -1.41 17.86 1.82
N GLN A 140 -1.22 18.54 0.68
CA GLN A 140 0.06 19.16 0.35
C GLN A 140 0.32 20.35 1.28
N LEU A 141 -0.70 21.18 1.53
CA LEU A 141 -0.62 22.27 2.50
C LEU A 141 -0.30 21.76 3.91
N GLU A 142 -0.93 20.66 4.34
CA GLU A 142 -0.58 20.04 5.62
C GLU A 142 0.86 19.53 5.66
N LYS A 143 1.36 18.92 4.57
CA LYS A 143 2.77 18.48 4.48
C LYS A 143 3.73 19.66 4.59
N LEU A 144 3.40 20.79 3.98
CA LEU A 144 4.17 22.03 4.10
C LEU A 144 4.12 22.60 5.52
N GLY A 145 2.94 22.62 6.15
CA GLY A 145 2.76 23.09 7.53
C GLY A 145 3.54 22.25 8.54
N ARG A 146 3.69 20.94 8.30
CA ARG A 146 4.49 20.02 9.12
C ARG A 146 6.01 20.17 8.94
N ARG A 147 6.49 21.02 8.00
CA ARG A 147 7.92 21.21 7.74
C ARG A 147 8.70 21.56 9.01
N ARG A 148 8.22 22.55 9.76
CA ARG A 148 8.89 23.04 10.98
C ARG A 148 9.01 21.95 12.04
N ALA A 149 7.93 21.17 12.24
CA ALA A 149 7.95 20.05 13.17
C ALA A 149 8.97 18.96 12.78
N LEU A 150 9.14 18.69 11.47
CA LEU A 150 10.16 17.76 10.98
C LEU A 150 11.59 18.27 11.21
N GLU A 151 11.82 19.59 11.08
CA GLU A 151 13.12 20.22 11.37
C GLU A 151 13.44 20.19 12.88
N GLU A 152 12.44 20.47 13.73
CA GLU A 152 12.56 20.41 15.19
C GLU A 152 12.83 18.98 15.68
N GLU A 153 12.11 17.97 15.18
CA GLU A 153 12.36 16.56 15.52
C GLU A 153 13.76 16.12 15.05
N LEU A 154 14.19 16.55 13.85
CA LEU A 154 15.53 16.26 13.36
C LEU A 154 16.60 16.87 14.28
N ARG A 155 16.46 18.15 14.64
CA ARG A 155 17.40 18.85 15.54
C ARG A 155 17.46 18.20 16.91
N ALA A 156 16.32 17.80 17.48
CA ALA A 156 16.28 17.07 18.74
C ALA A 156 17.08 15.75 18.65
N LEU A 157 16.90 15.00 17.56
CA LEU A 157 17.67 13.80 17.26
C LEU A 157 19.11 14.06 16.80
N GLU A 158 19.58 15.30 16.70
CA GLU A 158 20.99 15.64 16.47
C GLU A 158 21.66 16.12 17.76
N LEU A 159 20.92 16.78 18.66
CA LEU A 159 21.41 17.22 19.98
C LEU A 159 21.58 16.09 20.99
N ASP A 160 20.73 15.06 20.90
CA ASP A 160 20.74 13.94 21.84
C ASP A 160 21.90 12.93 21.56
N SER A 161 22.82 13.28 20.63
CA SER A 161 23.83 12.42 19.97
C SER A 161 25.21 12.83 20.42
#